data_AF-A0A2S1QAC4-F1
#
_entry.id   AF-A0A2S1QAC4-F1
#
_cell.length_a   1.000
_cell.length_b   1.000
_cell.length_c   1.000
_cell.angle_alpha   90.00
_cell.angle_beta   90.00
_cell.angle_gamma   90.00
#
_symmetry.space_group_name_H-M   'P 1'
#
loop_
_entity.id
_entity.type
_entity.pdbx_description
1 polymer ?
#
loop_
_entity_poly.entity_id
_entity_poly.type
_entity_poly.pdbx_seq_one_letter_code
_entity_poly.pdbx_strand_id
1 'polypeptide(L)' 'MELIQNIIVILIFLVALGYLVTKFVWTPAFLKKKDDSGCGTGSCGC' A
#
# COMPACT_ATOMS: atom_id res chain seq x y z
N MET A 1 -6.37 32.78 -4.20
CA MET A 1 -7.24 31.60 -4.42
C MET A 1 -6.55 30.48 -5.21
N GLU A 2 -5.47 30.75 -5.96
CA GLU A 2 -4.80 29.70 -6.76
C GLU A 2 -3.76 28.87 -5.98
N LEU A 3 -3.14 29.46 -4.96
CA LEU A 3 -2.06 28.83 -4.20
C LEU A 3 -2.53 27.60 -3.41
N ILE A 4 -3.72 27.68 -2.81
CA ILE A 4 -4.34 26.60 -2.03
C ILE A 4 -4.75 25.43 -2.95
N GLN A 5 -5.29 25.71 -4.13
CA GLN A 5 -5.70 24.68 -5.07
C GLN A 5 -4.50 23.92 -5.64
N ASN A 6 -3.40 24.63 -5.93
CA ASN A 6 -2.17 24.01 -6.40
C ASN A 6 -1.54 23.10 -5.33
N ILE A 7 -1.55 23.52 -4.06
CA ILE A 7 -1.09 22.69 -2.93
C ILE A 7 -1.91 21.41 -2.81
N ILE A 8 -3.25 21.51 -2.91
CA ILE A 8 -4.13 20.34 -2.81
C ILE A 8 -3.87 19.36 -3.96
N VAL A 9 -3.69 19.85 -5.19
CA VAL A 9 -3.38 19.00 -6.36
C VAL A 9 -2.06 18.26 -6.16
N ILE A 10 -1.01 18.95 -5.68
CA ILE A 10 0.29 18.33 -5.41
C ILE A 10 0.18 17.27 -4.31
N LEU A 11 -0.58 17.54 -3.23
CA LEU A 11 -0.77 16.57 -2.16
C LEU A 11 -1.49 15.32 -2.64
N ILE A 12 -2.57 15.46 -3.41
CA ILE A 12 -3.31 14.31 -3.96
C ILE A 12 -2.40 13.51 -4.90
N PHE A 13 -1.61 14.19 -5.73
CA PHE A 13 -0.66 13.55 -6.64
C PHE A 13 0.41 12.76 -5.88
N LEU A 14 0.99 13.33 -4.82
CA LEU A 14 1.98 12.65 -3.98
C LEU A 14 1.39 11.44 -3.25
N VAL A 15 0.14 11.52 -2.77
CA VAL A 15 -0.55 10.39 -2.14
C VAL A 15 -0.82 9.28 -3.16
N ALA A 16 -1.25 9.62 -4.38
CA ALA A 16 -1.48 8.66 -5.44
C ALA A 16 -0.18 7.95 -5.87
N LEU A 17 0.91 8.70 -6.05
CA LEU A 17 2.23 8.13 -6.31
C LEU A 17 2.71 7.27 -5.14
N GLY A 18 2.55 7.73 -3.91
CA GLY A 18 2.88 6.96 -2.71
C GLY A 18 2.11 5.64 -2.65
N TYR A 19 0.82 5.64 -2.97
CA TYR A 19 0.01 4.42 -3.05
C TYR A 19 0.49 3.48 -4.15
N LEU A 20 0.78 3.98 -5.34
CA LEU A 20 1.27 3.15 -6.44
C LEU A 20 2.65 2.56 -6.13
N VAL A 21 3.57 3.36 -5.58
CA VAL A 21 4.90 2.90 -5.16
C VAL A 21 4.78 1.85 -4.06
N THR A 22 3.97 2.09 -3.03
CA THR A 22 3.79 1.12 -1.94
C THR A 22 3.06 -0.15 -2.38
N LYS A 23 2.22 -0.07 -3.40
CA LYS A 23 1.50 -1.24 -3.93
C LYS A 23 2.35 -2.10 -4.85
N PHE A 24 3.12 -1.48 -5.75
CA PHE A 24 3.77 -2.19 -6.87
C PHE A 24 5.29 -2.29 -6.77
N VAL A 25 5.96 -1.34 -6.13
CA VAL A 25 7.42 -1.32 -6.03
C VAL A 25 7.88 -1.79 -4.66
N TRP A 26 7.23 -1.31 -3.59
CA TRP A 26 7.65 -1.55 -2.23
C TRP A 26 6.46 -1.81 -1.32
N THR A 27 6.03 -3.07 -1.19
CA THR A 27 5.01 -3.43 -0.20
C THR A 27 5.62 -3.27 1.20
N PRO A 28 5.26 -2.22 1.95
CA PRO A 28 5.93 -1.94 3.19
C PRO A 28 5.56 -3.01 4.21
N ALA A 29 6.50 -3.36 5.09
CA ALA A 29 6.35 -4.48 6.02
C ALA A 29 5.12 -4.38 6.95
N PHE A 30 4.56 -3.17 7.13
CA PHE A 30 3.33 -2.94 7.89
C PHE A 30 2.03 -3.27 7.12
N LEU A 31 2.08 -3.32 5.77
CA LEU A 31 0.97 -3.75 4.90
C LEU A 31 1.06 -5.23 4.51
N LYS A 32 2.19 -5.89 4.78
CA LYS A 32 2.22 -7.36 4.77
C LYS A 32 1.28 -7.84 5.87
N LYS A 33 0.17 -8.48 5.48
CA LYS A 33 -0.67 -9.22 6.41
C LYS A 33 0.27 -10.08 7.26
N LYS A 34 0.17 -9.99 8.58
CA LYS A 34 0.72 -11.04 9.44
C LYS A 34 0.03 -12.32 8.97
N ASP A 35 0.81 -13.30 8.56
CA ASP A 35 0.33 -14.67 8.46
C ASP A 35 -0.20 -15.04 9.85
N ASP A 36 -1.49 -14.82 10.07
CA ASP A 36 -2.23 -15.55 11.09
C ASP A 36 -2.15 -17.00 10.66
N SER A 37 -1.28 -17.73 11.34
CA SER A 37 -1.25 -19.19 11.37
C SER A 37 -2.66 -19.77 11.30
N GLY A 38 -3.09 -20.16 10.12
CA GLY A 38 -4.47 -20.56 9.85
C GLY A 38 -4.59 -21.22 8.48
N CYS A 39 -4.40 -22.54 8.48
CA CYS A 39 -4.62 -23.50 7.38
C CYS A 39 -3.73 -23.30 6.13
N GLY A 40 -2.63 -24.08 6.05
CA GLY A 40 -1.94 -24.26 4.78
C GLY A 40 -0.41 -24.36 4.80
N THR A 41 0.26 -24.52 5.94
CA THR A 41 1.53 -25.25 5.93
C THR A 41 1.20 -26.73 5.74
N GLY A 42 1.27 -27.19 4.51
CA GLY A 42 1.22 -28.62 4.20
C GLY A 42 1.85 -28.88 2.84
N SER A 43 2.98 -29.55 2.79
CA SER A 43 2.90 -30.96 2.42
C SER A 43 1.59 -31.60 2.93
N CYS A 44 0.73 -31.97 1.99
CA CYS A 44 -0.48 -32.78 2.14
C CYS A 44 -1.74 -32.13 2.76
N GLY A 45 -2.68 -31.80 1.88
CA GLY A 45 -4.03 -32.37 1.89
C GLY A 45 -4.94 -32.02 3.06
N CYS A 46 -5.49 -30.80 3.04
CA CYS A 46 -6.85 -30.43 3.46
C CYS A 46 -7.04 -28.92 3.19
#